data_AF-A0A535GY09-F1
#
_entry.id   AF-A0A535GY09-F1
#
_cell.length_a   1.000
_cell.length_b   1.000
_cell.length_c   1.000
_cell.angle_alpha   90.00
_cell.angle_beta   90.00
_cell.angle_gamma   90.00
#
_symmetry.space_group_name_H-M   'P 1'
#
loop_
_entity.id
_entity.type
_entity.pdbx_description
1 polymer ?
#
loop_
_entity_poly.entity_id
_entity_poly.type
_entity_poly.pdbx_seq_one_letter_code
_entity_poly.pdbx_strand_id
1 'polypeptide(L)'
;MDEIAKEINGADLATGKQMTSFALLKSDGSTTAGDWIYTGSYPDTGNLMKRRNGIQDPAKNDPTGMGFYPTWAWSWPLNRRVLYNRASADLNGSPWDATRPGIK
;
A
#
# COMPACT_ATOMS: atom_id res chain seq x y z
N MET A 1 -4.13 -11.10 -17.43
CA MET A 1 -4.43 -10.24 -16.25
C MET A 1 -3.18 -9.74 -15.55
N ASP A 2 -2.16 -10.58 -15.28
CA ASP A 2 -0.95 -10.10 -14.58
C ASP A 2 -0.13 -9.06 -15.38
N GLU A 3 -0.09 -9.16 -16.71
CA GLU A 3 0.54 -8.16 -17.59
C GLU A 3 -0.11 -6.78 -17.42
N ILE A 4 -1.43 -6.68 -17.59
CA ILE A 4 -2.19 -5.44 -17.39
C ILE A 4 -2.00 -4.89 -15.96
N ALA A 5 -1.97 -5.74 -14.94
CA ALA A 5 -1.76 -5.30 -13.57
C ALA A 5 -0.34 -4.72 -13.34
N LYS A 6 0.68 -5.27 -14.01
CA LYS A 6 2.04 -4.70 -14.02
C LYS A 6 2.12 -3.39 -14.78
N GLU A 7 1.41 -3.27 -15.89
CA GLU A 7 1.32 -2.01 -16.66
C GLU A 7 0.64 -0.90 -15.84
N ILE A 8 -0.48 -1.21 -15.18
CA ILE A 8 -1.16 -0.30 -14.24
C ILE A 8 -0.21 0.12 -13.11
N ASN A 9 0.53 -0.84 -12.53
CA ASN A 9 1.52 -0.58 -11.47
C ASN A 9 2.66 0.35 -11.94
N GLY A 10 3.20 0.08 -13.13
CA GLY A 10 4.35 0.80 -13.68
C GLY A 10 5.71 0.12 -13.45
N ALA A 11 6.70 0.55 -14.22
CA ALA A 11 8.09 0.07 -14.15
C ALA A 11 9.11 1.20 -14.38
N ASP A 12 10.33 1.00 -13.91
CA ASP A 12 11.49 1.77 -14.36
C ASP A 12 11.91 1.25 -15.74
N LEU A 13 11.93 2.12 -16.75
CA LEU A 13 12.15 1.73 -18.14
C LEU A 13 13.61 1.39 -18.46
N ALA A 14 14.56 1.87 -17.65
CA ALA A 14 15.97 1.58 -17.84
C ALA A 14 16.33 0.18 -17.30
N THR A 15 15.69 -0.22 -16.20
CA THR A 15 15.99 -1.48 -15.50
C THR A 15 14.96 -2.58 -15.73
N GLY A 16 13.75 -2.24 -16.20
CA GLY A 16 12.62 -3.14 -16.34
C GLY A 16 11.97 -3.57 -15.02
N LYS A 17 12.44 -3.06 -13.87
CA LYS A 17 11.93 -3.43 -12.55
C LYS A 17 10.58 -2.79 -12.27
N GLN A 18 9.67 -3.52 -11.64
CA GLN A 18 8.38 -2.98 -11.22
C GLN A 18 8.56 -1.89 -10.16
N MET A 19 7.77 -0.83 -10.27
CA MET A 19 7.78 0.26 -9.30
C MET A 19 7.22 -0.22 -7.96
N THR A 20 7.88 0.15 -6.87
CA THR A 20 7.46 -0.18 -5.50
C THR A 20 6.66 0.95 -4.83
N SER A 21 6.72 2.17 -5.38
CA SER A 21 6.04 3.36 -4.86
C SER A 21 5.91 4.43 -5.92
N PHE A 22 4.79 5.14 -5.94
CA PHE A 22 4.62 6.31 -6.81
C PHE A 22 5.61 7.44 -6.49
N ALA A 23 6.21 7.47 -5.30
CA ALA A 23 7.23 8.45 -4.93
C ALA A 23 8.53 8.31 -5.74
N LEU A 24 8.69 7.19 -6.45
CA LEU A 24 9.85 6.91 -7.32
C LEU A 24 9.56 7.20 -8.80
N LEU A 25 8.31 7.55 -9.16
CA LEU A 25 7.98 7.95 -10.52
C LEU A 25 8.67 9.26 -10.88
N LYS A 26 9.11 9.38 -12.13
CA LYS A 26 9.82 10.55 -12.65
C LYS A 26 9.07 11.14 -13.84
N SER A 27 9.16 12.46 -13.96
CA SER A 27 8.58 13.22 -15.08
C SER A 27 9.50 13.32 -16.31
N ASP A 28 10.67 12.67 -16.27
CA ASP A 28 11.67 12.67 -17.36
C ASP A 28 11.45 11.56 -18.40
N GLY A 29 10.36 10.79 -18.25
CA GLY A 29 10.05 9.66 -19.11
C GLY A 29 10.81 8.38 -18.78
N SER A 30 11.61 8.32 -17.70
CA SER A 30 12.36 7.12 -17.31
C SER A 30 11.51 6.07 -16.57
N THR A 31 10.24 6.37 -16.29
CA THR A 31 9.31 5.47 -15.56
C THR A 31 7.94 5.49 -16.21
N THR A 32 7.22 4.37 -16.15
CA THR A 32 5.80 4.27 -16.53
C THR A 32 4.90 4.08 -15.31
N ALA A 33 3.63 4.44 -15.45
CA ALA A 33 2.54 4.01 -14.59
C ALA A 33 1.22 4.19 -15.35
N GLY A 34 0.44 3.11 -15.52
CA GLY A 34 -0.91 3.21 -16.09
C GLY A 34 -1.88 3.95 -15.16
N ASP A 35 -1.74 3.76 -13.84
CA ASP A 35 -2.41 4.56 -12.82
C ASP A 35 -1.49 4.76 -11.61
N TRP A 36 -1.07 6.01 -11.37
CA TRP A 36 -0.06 6.33 -10.37
C TRP A 36 -0.48 5.98 -8.94
N ILE A 37 -1.78 6.04 -8.60
CA ILE A 37 -2.23 5.68 -7.25
C ILE A 37 -2.12 4.17 -6.99
N TYR A 38 -2.03 3.36 -8.05
CA TYR A 38 -1.85 1.91 -7.98
C TYR A 38 -0.39 1.46 -8.02
N THR A 39 0.56 2.38 -8.25
CA THR A 39 1.99 2.09 -8.18
C THR A 39 2.38 1.59 -6.78
N GLY A 40 2.94 0.39 -6.72
CA GLY A 40 3.22 -0.38 -5.51
C GLY A 40 2.25 -1.54 -5.27
N SER A 41 1.23 -1.73 -6.10
CA SER A 41 0.30 -2.87 -6.03
C SER A 41 0.91 -4.17 -6.59
N TYR A 42 1.89 -4.08 -7.50
CA TYR A 42 2.55 -5.21 -8.14
C TYR A 42 4.08 -5.01 -8.28
N PRO A 43 4.83 -4.94 -7.17
CA PRO A 43 6.29 -4.98 -7.19
C PRO A 43 6.85 -6.32 -7.69
N ASP A 44 8.16 -6.41 -7.88
CA ASP A 44 8.83 -7.65 -8.31
C ASP A 44 8.63 -8.82 -7.31
N THR A 45 8.30 -8.53 -6.06
CA THR A 45 7.95 -9.53 -5.03
C THR A 45 6.60 -10.20 -5.28
N GLY A 46 5.77 -9.69 -6.19
CA GLY A 46 4.54 -10.31 -6.65
C GLY A 46 3.31 -9.40 -6.58
N ASN A 47 2.18 -9.94 -7.03
CA ASN A 47 0.90 -9.24 -7.07
C ASN A 47 0.30 -9.12 -5.65
N LEU A 48 0.43 -7.95 -5.02
CA LEU A 48 -0.05 -7.74 -3.66
C LEU A 48 -1.58 -7.77 -3.56
N MET A 49 -2.29 -7.50 -4.67
CA MET A 49 -3.75 -7.57 -4.74
C MET A 49 -4.28 -9.01 -4.59
N LYS A 50 -3.44 -10.03 -4.84
CA LYS A 50 -3.81 -11.45 -4.68
C LYS A 50 -3.64 -11.99 -3.26
N ARG A 51 -3.08 -11.22 -2.32
CA ARG A 51 -2.85 -11.71 -0.94
C ARG A 51 -4.17 -12.02 -0.22
N ARG A 52 -4.17 -13.06 0.62
CA ARG A 52 -5.39 -13.58 1.29
C ARG A 52 -5.24 -13.72 2.81
N ASN A 53 -4.42 -12.91 3.45
CA ASN A 53 -4.21 -12.94 4.90
C ASN A 53 -5.20 -11.99 5.62
N GLY A 54 -6.33 -12.52 6.07
CA GLY A 54 -7.50 -11.75 6.54
C GLY A 54 -8.13 -12.37 7.78
N ILE A 55 -9.46 -12.44 7.82
CA ILE A 55 -10.22 -12.82 9.02
C ILE A 55 -10.02 -14.27 9.49
N GLN A 56 -9.38 -15.13 8.69
CA GLN A 56 -9.14 -16.52 9.07
C GLN A 56 -8.15 -16.69 10.23
N ASP A 57 -7.33 -15.67 10.50
CA ASP A 57 -6.42 -15.61 11.65
C ASP A 57 -6.27 -14.15 12.10
N PRO A 58 -7.26 -13.59 12.82
CA PRO A 58 -7.29 -12.16 13.16
C PRO A 58 -6.11 -11.75 14.04
N ALA A 59 -5.70 -12.60 14.99
CA ALA A 59 -4.58 -12.31 15.88
C ALA A 59 -3.26 -12.13 15.11
N LYS A 60 -3.04 -12.94 14.06
CA LYS A 60 -1.85 -12.84 13.20
C LYS A 60 -1.98 -11.76 12.13
N ASN A 61 -3.12 -11.67 11.48
CA ASN A 61 -3.29 -10.85 10.26
C ASN A 61 -3.69 -9.41 10.57
N ASP A 62 -4.23 -9.14 11.76
CA ASP A 62 -4.46 -7.80 12.29
C ASP A 62 -4.28 -7.75 13.82
N PRO A 63 -3.03 -7.75 14.31
CA PRO A 63 -2.73 -7.71 15.74
C PRO A 63 -3.18 -6.41 16.42
N THR A 64 -3.62 -5.41 15.64
CA THR A 64 -4.16 -4.16 16.18
C THR A 64 -5.59 -4.29 16.69
N GLY A 65 -6.35 -5.28 16.19
CA GLY A 65 -7.78 -5.44 16.45
C GLY A 65 -8.68 -4.39 15.79
N MET A 66 -8.14 -3.53 14.91
CA MET A 66 -8.88 -2.42 14.29
C MET A 66 -9.57 -2.76 12.96
N GLY A 67 -9.42 -3.97 12.45
CA GLY A 67 -10.02 -4.46 11.20
C GLY A 67 -9.25 -4.09 9.93
N PHE A 68 -7.94 -3.80 10.01
CA PHE A 68 -7.18 -3.27 8.86
C PHE A 68 -6.72 -4.32 7.85
N TYR A 69 -6.32 -5.50 8.33
CA TYR A 69 -5.83 -6.62 7.52
C TYR A 69 -4.89 -6.21 6.37
N PRO A 70 -3.72 -5.58 6.67
CA PRO A 70 -2.83 -4.98 5.66
C PRO A 70 -2.23 -5.99 4.68
N THR A 71 -2.36 -7.29 4.95
CA THR A 71 -1.91 -8.39 4.10
C THR A 71 -3.04 -9.14 3.40
N TRP A 72 -4.28 -8.65 3.47
CA TRP A 72 -5.37 -9.04 2.58
C TRP A 72 -5.47 -8.04 1.43
N ALA A 73 -5.36 -8.53 0.20
CA ALA A 73 -5.27 -7.71 -1.02
C ALA A 73 -4.28 -6.54 -0.85
N TRP A 74 -4.56 -5.41 -1.50
CA TRP A 74 -3.80 -4.18 -1.40
C TRP A 74 -4.74 -2.99 -1.61
N SER A 75 -4.56 -1.92 -0.83
CA SER A 75 -5.38 -0.70 -0.94
C SER A 75 -4.53 0.45 -1.44
N TRP A 76 -5.01 1.23 -2.40
CA TRP A 76 -4.36 2.49 -2.73
C TRP A 76 -4.72 3.55 -1.65
N PRO A 77 -3.85 4.55 -1.41
CA PRO A 77 -2.47 4.66 -1.87
C PRO A 77 -1.50 3.94 -0.91
N LEU A 78 -0.51 3.22 -1.46
CA LEU A 78 0.56 2.54 -0.69
C LEU A 78 0.07 1.73 0.51
N ASN A 79 -1.03 0.99 0.35
CA ASN A 79 -1.63 0.13 1.37
C ASN A 79 -2.13 0.84 2.63
N ARG A 80 -2.34 2.17 2.58
CA ARG A 80 -3.00 2.93 3.67
C ARG A 80 -4.46 2.49 3.77
N ARG A 81 -4.84 1.90 4.91
CA ARG A 81 -6.20 1.40 5.17
C ARG A 81 -7.16 2.46 5.70
N VAL A 82 -6.61 3.51 6.30
CA VAL A 82 -7.34 4.69 6.78
C VAL A 82 -6.63 5.92 6.23
N LEU A 83 -7.33 6.69 5.40
CA LEU A 83 -6.78 7.96 4.90
C LEU A 83 -6.74 9.00 6.02
N TYR A 84 -5.81 9.95 5.90
CA TYR A 84 -5.66 11.05 6.86
C TYR A 84 -5.39 10.59 8.31
N ASN A 85 -4.86 9.38 8.50
CA ASN A 85 -4.61 8.81 9.83
C ASN A 85 -3.68 9.66 10.72
N ARG A 86 -2.85 10.55 10.16
CA ARG A 86 -2.11 11.54 10.96
C ARG A 86 -3.02 12.38 11.86
N ALA A 87 -4.25 12.67 11.42
CA ALA A 87 -5.23 13.42 12.22
C ALA A 87 -5.80 12.62 13.41
N SER A 88 -5.51 11.32 13.54
CA SER A 88 -5.92 10.52 14.70
C SER A 88 -5.11 10.79 15.97
N ALA A 89 -4.15 11.72 15.91
CA ALA A 89 -3.25 12.07 17.00
C ALA A 89 -3.00 13.57 17.07
N ASP A 90 -2.58 14.05 18.24
CA ASP A 90 -2.21 15.43 18.50
C ASP A 90 -0.91 15.85 17.76
N LEU A 91 -0.42 17.07 17.99
CA LEU A 91 0.81 17.57 17.38
C LEU A 91 2.07 16.79 17.80
N ASN A 92 2.06 16.19 18.99
CA ASN A 92 3.15 15.39 19.52
C ASN A 92 3.08 13.91 19.07
N GLY A 93 2.01 13.51 18.37
CA GLY A 93 1.78 12.15 17.93
C GLY A 93 1.01 11.28 18.95
N SER A 94 0.49 11.87 20.03
CA SER A 94 -0.35 11.14 21.00
C SER A 94 -1.72 10.88 20.40
N PRO A 95 -2.21 9.62 20.33
CA PRO A 95 -3.54 9.32 19.84
C PRO A 95 -4.62 10.04 20.63
N TRP A 96 -5.65 10.56 19.96
CA TRP A 96 -6.82 11.13 20.65
C TRP A 96 -7.59 10.09 21.46
N ASP A 97 -7.56 8.84 21.00
CA ASP A 97 -8.05 7.68 21.73
C ASP A 97 -6.92 6.64 21.83
N ALA A 98 -6.41 6.45 23.05
CA ALA A 98 -5.33 5.51 23.32
C ALA A 98 -5.68 4.04 23.00
N THR A 99 -6.97 3.69 22.92
CA THR A 99 -7.43 2.35 22.55
C THR A 99 -7.50 2.14 21.02
N ARG A 100 -7.43 3.22 20.24
CA ARG A 100 -7.51 3.20 18.77
C ARG A 100 -6.38 4.03 18.12
N PRO A 101 -5.11 3.63 18.29
CA PRO A 101 -3.98 4.36 17.72
C PRO A 101 -3.92 4.17 16.20
N GLY A 102 -4.39 5.17 15.44
CA GLY A 102 -4.34 5.17 13.96
C GLY A 102 -2.95 5.40 13.36
N ILE A 103 -2.01 5.88 14.18
CA ILE A 103 -0.57 5.93 13.94
C ILE A 103 0.14 5.47 15.22
N LYS A 104 1.27 4.80 15.09
CA LYS A 104 2.22 4.49 16.16
C LYS A 104 3.61 4.88 15.72
#